data_AF-A0A101UJ21-F1
#
_entry.id   AF-A0A101UJ21-F1
#
_cell.length_a   1.000
_cell.length_b   1.000
_cell.length_c   1.000
_cell.angle_alpha   90.00
_cell.angle_beta   90.00
_cell.angle_gamma   90.00
#
_symmetry.space_group_name_H-M   'P 1'
#
loop_
_entity.id
_entity.type
_entity.pdbx_description
1 polymer ?
#
loop_
_entity_poly.entity_id
_entity_poly.type
_entity_poly.pdbx_seq_one_letter_code
_entity_poly.pdbx_strand_id
1 'polypeptide(L)'
;MIVHEAVPGPGWTIGTTLSVGTALDGLPSSVGFTTRATVASGSCHLHLRGAYPSGPGAYSYEGVTRAVATGTGDAVTAGGSTIVVARATRMVLLTEPARYAASTGWEPAAHRPVTGRVHNECRGRGCRSSTGVEEPRSARR
;
A
#
# COMPACT_ATOMS: atom_id res chain seq x y z
N MET A 1 -2.30 -8.45 8.78
CA MET A 1 -1.95 -7.05 8.44
C MET A 1 -0.77 -6.63 9.31
N ILE A 2 0.18 -5.92 8.73
CA ILE A 2 1.35 -5.37 9.42
C ILE A 2 1.32 -3.85 9.26
N VAL A 3 1.64 -3.11 10.31
CA VAL A 3 1.69 -1.64 10.30
C VAL A 3 3.05 -1.18 10.80
N HIS A 4 3.69 -0.30 10.04
CA HIS A 4 4.90 0.40 10.46
C HIS A 4 4.65 1.89 10.45
N GLU A 5 5.11 2.57 11.49
CA GLU A 5 5.09 4.02 11.60
C GLU A 5 6.51 4.55 11.71
N ALA A 6 6.78 5.63 10.99
CA ALA A 6 8.01 6.40 11.09
C ALA A 6 7.67 7.87 11.35
N VAL A 7 8.35 8.43 12.35
CA VAL A 7 8.30 9.86 12.72
C VAL A 7 9.75 10.33 12.87
N PRO A 8 10.15 11.40 12.17
CA PRO A 8 11.51 11.92 12.29
C PRO A 8 11.67 12.71 13.61
N GLY A 9 12.92 13.00 13.98
CA GLY A 9 13.20 13.89 15.11
C GLY A 9 12.66 15.32 14.88
N PRO A 10 12.54 16.14 15.93
CA PRO A 10 12.03 17.51 15.82
C PRO A 10 12.77 18.34 14.78
N GLY A 11 12.04 19.03 13.90
CA GLY A 11 12.61 19.86 12.82
C GLY A 11 13.09 19.09 11.59
N TRP A 12 13.04 17.75 11.60
CA TRP A 12 13.46 16.91 10.48
C TRP A 12 12.26 16.40 9.66
N THR A 13 12.56 15.92 8.46
CA THR A 13 11.58 15.28 7.57
C THR A 13 12.11 13.93 7.11
N ILE A 14 11.20 13.06 6.69
CA ILE A 14 11.49 11.76 6.08
C ILE A 14 11.68 11.98 4.58
N GLY A 15 12.86 11.59 4.09
CA GLY A 15 13.14 11.34 2.69
C GLY A 15 13.59 9.90 2.52
N THR A 16 12.83 9.09 1.78
CA THR A 16 13.12 7.65 1.65
C THR A 16 12.65 7.08 0.32
N THR A 17 13.25 5.96 -0.07
CA THR A 17 12.82 5.15 -1.19
C THR A 17 12.36 3.80 -0.65
N LEU A 18 11.12 3.44 -0.92
CA LEU A 18 10.51 2.18 -0.53
C LEU A 18 10.56 1.20 -1.70
N SER A 19 10.95 -0.03 -1.41
CA SER A 19 10.89 -1.19 -2.29
C SER A 19 10.50 -2.42 -1.47
N VAL A 20 10.13 -3.52 -2.15
CA VAL A 20 9.82 -4.79 -1.49
C VAL A 20 10.90 -5.79 -1.86
N GLY A 21 11.48 -6.41 -0.84
CA GLY A 21 12.49 -7.45 -1.00
C GLY A 21 11.87 -8.76 -1.50
N THR A 22 12.53 -9.38 -2.47
CA THR A 22 12.15 -10.69 -3.03
C THR A 22 13.16 -11.79 -2.72
N ALA A 23 14.34 -11.43 -2.21
CA ALA A 23 15.36 -12.36 -1.75
C ALA A 23 15.00 -12.87 -0.33
N LEU A 24 14.02 -13.76 -0.24
CA LEU A 24 13.64 -14.39 1.02
C LEU A 24 14.37 -15.73 1.18
N ASP A 25 14.96 -15.94 2.36
CA ASP A 25 15.63 -17.19 2.68
C ASP A 25 14.68 -18.38 2.62
N GLY A 26 15.18 -19.51 2.09
CA GLY A 26 14.41 -20.75 1.99
C GLY A 26 13.40 -20.80 0.84
N LEU A 27 13.32 -19.78 -0.01
CA LEU A 27 12.52 -19.86 -1.23
C LEU A 27 13.23 -20.68 -2.32
N PRO A 28 12.49 -21.54 -3.04
CA PRO A 28 13.02 -22.15 -4.26
C PRO A 28 13.41 -21.08 -5.28
N SER A 29 14.56 -21.26 -5.94
CA SER A 29 15.05 -20.35 -6.98
C SER A 29 14.13 -20.25 -8.20
N SER A 30 13.21 -21.20 -8.35
CA SER A 30 12.21 -21.25 -9.41
C SER A 30 11.00 -20.34 -9.16
N VAL A 31 10.91 -19.68 -8.01
CA VAL A 31 9.83 -18.73 -7.72
C VAL A 31 10.05 -17.44 -8.51
N GLY A 32 9.09 -17.10 -9.37
CA GLY A 32 9.09 -15.85 -10.11
C GLY A 32 8.46 -14.73 -9.30
N PHE A 33 9.00 -13.52 -9.42
CA PHE A 33 8.48 -12.33 -8.75
C PHE A 33 8.14 -11.21 -9.72
N THR A 34 7.10 -10.46 -9.38
CA THR A 34 6.79 -9.20 -10.04
C THR A 34 6.49 -8.15 -9.00
N THR A 35 7.10 -6.98 -9.14
CA THR A 35 6.89 -5.84 -8.24
C THR A 35 6.43 -4.63 -9.03
N ARG A 36 5.47 -3.87 -8.49
CA ARG A 36 4.97 -2.67 -9.14
C ARG A 36 4.61 -1.59 -8.12
N ALA A 37 5.11 -0.39 -8.33
CA ALA A 37 4.71 0.79 -7.58
C ALA A 37 3.64 1.57 -8.34
N THR A 38 2.64 2.09 -7.63
CA THR A 38 1.63 3.00 -8.17
C THR A 38 1.37 4.15 -7.19
N VAL A 39 0.96 5.30 -7.72
CA VAL A 39 0.49 6.45 -6.93
C VAL A 39 -0.89 6.83 -7.45
N ALA A 40 -1.83 6.99 -6.54
CA ALA A 40 -3.17 7.50 -6.83
C ALA A 40 -3.67 8.33 -5.65
N SER A 41 -4.11 9.56 -5.91
CA SER A 41 -4.81 10.42 -4.94
C SER A 41 -4.10 10.55 -3.57
N GLY A 42 -2.77 10.76 -3.57
CA GLY A 42 -1.98 10.94 -2.34
C GLY A 42 -1.70 9.64 -1.55
N SER A 43 -2.12 8.49 -2.08
CA SER A 43 -1.73 7.16 -1.58
C SER A 43 -0.82 6.48 -2.59
N CYS A 44 0.22 5.81 -2.11
CA CYS A 44 1.08 5.00 -2.94
C CYS A 44 1.00 3.55 -2.52
N HIS A 45 1.03 2.66 -3.52
CA HIS A 45 0.93 1.22 -3.31
C HIS A 45 2.11 0.53 -3.96
N LEU A 46 2.70 -0.37 -3.22
CA LEU A 46 3.74 -1.26 -3.68
C LEU A 46 3.19 -2.68 -3.68
N HIS A 47 3.05 -3.22 -4.87
CA HIS A 47 2.55 -4.56 -5.12
C HIS A 47 3.73 -5.51 -5.28
N LEU A 48 3.66 -6.64 -4.61
CA LEU A 48 4.51 -7.79 -4.80
C LEU A 48 3.63 -8.97 -5.20
N ARG A 49 4.04 -9.68 -6.26
CA ARG A 49 3.51 -10.99 -6.60
C ARG A 49 4.64 -11.99 -6.62
N GLY A 50 4.42 -13.13 -5.98
CA GLY A 50 5.24 -14.32 -6.15
C GLY A 50 4.42 -15.45 -6.74
N ALA A 51 5.00 -16.16 -7.71
CA ALA A 51 4.38 -17.30 -8.36
C ALA A 51 5.35 -18.49 -8.35
N TYR A 52 4.91 -19.59 -7.76
CA TYR A 52 5.59 -20.87 -7.94
C TYR A 52 5.34 -21.39 -9.37
N PRO A 53 6.27 -22.17 -9.94
CA PRO A 53 6.03 -22.89 -11.18
C PRO A 53 4.76 -23.75 -11.08
N SER A 54 4.06 -23.93 -12.19
CA SER A 54 2.87 -24.79 -12.25
C SER A 54 3.20 -26.23 -11.83
N GLY A 55 2.35 -26.82 -10.99
CA GLY A 55 2.50 -28.20 -10.53
C GLY A 55 1.72 -28.47 -9.23
N PRO A 56 1.73 -29.71 -8.73
CA PRO A 56 1.13 -30.05 -7.44
C PRO A 56 1.74 -29.18 -6.32
N GLY A 57 0.89 -28.44 -5.59
CA GLY A 57 1.34 -27.54 -4.53
C GLY A 57 1.82 -26.16 -4.99
N ALA A 58 1.52 -25.74 -6.23
CA ALA A 58 1.83 -24.40 -6.70
C ALA A 58 0.92 -23.34 -6.04
N TYR A 59 1.47 -22.62 -5.06
CA TYR A 59 0.81 -21.47 -4.45
C TYR A 59 1.16 -20.19 -5.20
N SER A 60 0.36 -19.14 -5.02
CA SER A 60 0.79 -17.77 -5.31
C SER A 60 0.60 -16.92 -4.06
N TYR A 61 1.40 -15.86 -3.94
CA TYR A 61 1.25 -14.89 -2.87
C TYR A 61 1.30 -13.48 -3.43
N GLU A 62 0.57 -12.62 -2.75
CA GLU A 62 0.49 -11.21 -3.03
C GLU A 62 0.75 -10.45 -1.74
N GLY A 63 1.51 -9.36 -1.86
CA GLY A 63 1.66 -8.39 -0.79
C GLY A 63 1.36 -7.03 -1.36
N VAL A 64 0.43 -6.30 -0.72
CA VAL A 64 0.23 -4.89 -1.03
C VAL A 64 0.61 -4.06 0.19
N THR A 65 1.57 -3.18 -0.02
CA THR A 65 1.96 -2.17 0.95
C THR A 65 1.44 -0.83 0.51
N ARG A 66 0.51 -0.26 1.26
CA ARG A 66 0.10 1.14 1.12
C ARG A 66 1.01 2.01 1.98
N ALA A 67 1.62 3.01 1.37
CA ALA A 67 2.35 4.04 2.08
C ALA A 67 1.52 5.34 2.10
N VAL A 68 1.43 5.93 3.28
CA VAL A 68 0.76 7.20 3.54
C VAL A 68 1.78 8.13 4.15
N ALA A 69 2.25 9.09 3.36
CA ALA A 69 3.06 10.19 3.83
C ALA A 69 2.14 11.37 4.18
N THR A 70 2.51 12.10 5.23
CA THR A 70 1.84 13.36 5.58
C THR A 70 2.89 14.39 5.99
N GLY A 71 2.66 15.65 5.64
CA GLY A 71 3.46 16.79 6.06
C GLY A 71 3.18 17.98 5.15
N THR A 72 3.56 19.19 5.57
CA THR A 72 3.39 20.36 4.69
C THR A 72 4.42 20.31 3.56
N GLY A 73 3.94 20.20 2.32
CA GLY A 73 4.79 20.11 1.14
C GLY A 73 5.49 18.75 1.02
N ASP A 74 4.85 17.70 1.52
CA ASP A 74 5.25 16.33 1.23
C ASP A 74 5.04 16.00 -0.24
N ALA A 75 5.81 15.04 -0.73
CA ALA A 75 5.69 14.55 -2.09
C ALA A 75 5.90 13.05 -2.13
N VAL A 76 5.09 12.39 -2.96
CA VAL A 76 5.17 10.94 -3.17
C VAL A 76 5.12 10.67 -4.66
N THR A 77 6.12 9.95 -5.15
CA THR A 77 6.20 9.52 -6.55
C THR A 77 6.43 8.02 -6.62
N ALA A 78 5.98 7.39 -7.70
CA ALA A 78 6.24 5.98 -8.00
C ALA A 78 6.91 5.86 -9.36
N GLY A 79 7.87 4.93 -9.45
CA GLY A 79 8.55 4.59 -10.69
C GLY A 79 8.95 3.12 -10.67
N GLY A 80 8.53 2.36 -11.68
CA GLY A 80 8.83 0.93 -11.77
C GLY A 80 8.36 0.16 -10.53
N SER A 81 9.31 -0.29 -9.71
CA SER A 81 9.11 -1.07 -8.49
C SER A 81 9.37 -0.28 -7.20
N THR A 82 9.53 1.04 -7.26
CA THR A 82 9.87 1.87 -6.10
C THR A 82 8.91 3.03 -5.90
N ILE A 83 8.77 3.41 -4.63
CA ILE A 83 8.09 4.64 -4.21
C ILE A 83 9.14 5.56 -3.61
N VAL A 84 9.16 6.82 -4.00
CA VAL A 84 9.99 7.85 -3.36
C VAL A 84 9.07 8.75 -2.54
N VAL A 85 9.40 8.92 -1.27
CA VAL A 85 8.74 9.83 -0.32
C VAL A 85 9.72 10.93 0.01
N ALA A 86 9.27 12.18 -0.06
CA ALA A 86 10.06 13.34 0.29
C ALA A 86 9.29 14.26 1.24
N ARG A 87 10.02 14.86 2.18
CA ARG A 87 9.56 15.94 3.07
C ARG A 87 8.35 15.58 3.95
N ALA A 88 8.14 14.28 4.22
CA ALA A 88 7.06 13.85 5.10
C ALA A 88 7.45 14.08 6.57
N THR A 89 6.51 14.52 7.40
CA THR A 89 6.69 14.63 8.86
C THR A 89 6.16 13.39 9.60
N ARG A 90 5.43 12.53 8.90
CA ARG A 90 5.00 11.21 9.36
C ARG A 90 4.79 10.29 8.17
N MET A 91 5.12 9.02 8.32
CA MET A 91 4.85 7.99 7.33
C MET A 91 4.25 6.76 8.00
N VAL A 92 3.16 6.26 7.43
CA VAL A 92 2.55 4.98 7.83
C VAL A 92 2.59 4.02 6.66
N LEU A 93 3.09 2.82 6.90
CA LEU A 93 3.08 1.70 5.97
C LEU A 93 2.06 0.67 6.46
N LEU A 94 1.12 0.30 5.60
CA LEU A 94 0.13 -0.74 5.87
C LEU A 94 0.34 -1.87 4.87
N THR A 95 0.72 -3.04 5.35
CA THR A 95 0.97 -4.21 4.51
C THR A 95 -0.08 -5.29 4.74
N GLU A 96 -0.70 -5.70 3.66
CA GLU A 96 -1.64 -6.81 3.60
C GLU A 96 -1.04 -7.95 2.77
N PRO A 97 -0.57 -9.04 3.42
CA PRO A 97 -0.17 -10.25 2.72
C PRO A 97 -1.38 -11.16 2.48
N ALA A 98 -1.49 -11.69 1.27
CA ALA A 98 -2.44 -12.72 0.88
C ALA A 98 -1.71 -13.93 0.29
N ARG A 99 -2.26 -15.12 0.55
CA ARG A 99 -1.80 -16.39 -0.04
C ARG A 99 -2.97 -17.06 -0.73
N TYR A 100 -2.74 -17.52 -1.95
CA TYR A 100 -3.74 -18.22 -2.76
C TYR A 100 -3.35 -19.68 -2.92
N ALA A 101 -4.35 -20.57 -2.82
CA ALA A 101 -4.17 -22.02 -2.91
C ALA A 101 -3.74 -22.53 -4.30
N ALA A 102 -3.81 -21.68 -5.32
CA ALA A 102 -3.39 -21.97 -6.69
C ALA A 102 -2.50 -20.86 -7.26
N SER A 103 -1.62 -21.19 -8.20
CA SER A 103 -0.75 -20.23 -8.90
C SER A 103 -1.51 -19.19 -9.74
N THR A 104 -2.77 -19.49 -10.08
CA THR A 104 -3.71 -18.62 -10.82
C THR A 104 -4.83 -18.07 -9.96
N GLY A 105 -4.86 -18.34 -8.65
CA GLY A 105 -5.98 -17.97 -7.76
C GLY A 105 -6.15 -16.46 -7.50
N TRP A 106 -5.38 -15.63 -8.22
CA TRP A 106 -5.42 -14.18 -8.14
C TRP A 106 -6.42 -13.60 -9.14
N GLU A 107 -7.27 -12.68 -8.66
CA GLU A 107 -8.27 -11.94 -9.44
C GLU A 107 -7.88 -10.44 -9.51
N PRO A 108 -7.53 -9.90 -10.69
CA PRO A 108 -7.07 -8.50 -10.85
C PRO A 108 -8.10 -7.44 -10.39
N ALA A 109 -9.37 -7.80 -10.26
CA ALA A 109 -10.47 -6.88 -10.00
C ALA A 109 -10.79 -6.66 -8.51
N ALA A 110 -10.15 -7.39 -7.59
CA ALA A 110 -10.56 -7.39 -6.18
C ALA A 110 -9.86 -6.35 -5.29
N HIS A 111 -8.87 -5.61 -5.80
CA HIS A 111 -8.38 -4.43 -5.09
C HIS A 111 -9.41 -3.30 -5.24
N ARG A 112 -10.47 -3.36 -4.44
CA ARG A 112 -11.29 -2.18 -4.18
C ARG A 112 -10.35 -1.15 -3.58
N PRO A 113 -10.09 0.00 -4.22
CA PRO A 113 -9.51 1.11 -3.49
C PRO A 113 -10.39 1.30 -2.26
N VAL A 114 -9.78 1.34 -1.07
CA VAL A 114 -10.48 1.79 0.11
C VAL A 114 -10.81 3.25 -0.18
N THR A 115 -12.00 3.50 -0.73
CA THR A 115 -12.55 4.84 -0.98
C THR A 115 -13.03 5.42 0.34
N GLY A 116 -12.16 5.43 1.34
CA GLY A 116 -12.26 6.36 2.45
C GLY A 116 -11.87 7.72 1.91
N ARG A 117 -12.85 8.47 1.40
CA ARG A 117 -12.65 9.87 1.02
C ARG A 117 -12.40 10.64 2.30
N VAL A 118 -11.14 10.89 2.63
CA VAL A 118 -10.80 11.90 3.63
C VAL A 118 -11.20 13.24 3.00
N HIS A 119 -12.42 13.70 3.29
CA HIS A 119 -12.83 15.05 2.97
C HIS A 119 -12.07 15.98 3.91
N ASN A 120 -10.92 16.48 3.45
CA ASN A 120 -10.34 17.67 4.04
C ASN A 120 -11.14 18.87 3.54
N GLU A 121 -12.18 19.27 4.26
CA GLU A 121 -12.83 20.56 4.00
C GLU A 121 -11.91 21.67 4.57
N CYS A 122 -11.04 22.18 3.71
CA CYS A 122 -10.17 23.31 4.02
C CYS A 122 -10.99 24.60 3.94
N ARG A 123 -11.67 24.98 5.03
CA ARG A 123 -12.13 26.36 5.24
C ARG A 123 -11.28 27.01 6.33
N GLY A 124 -10.34 27.88 5.93
CA GLY A 124 -9.64 28.84 6.79
C GLY A 124 -8.88 28.26 7.99
N ARG A 125 -7.53 28.33 7.96
CA ARG A 125 -6.60 28.17 9.10
C ARG A 125 -6.80 26.97 10.06
N GLY A 126 -7.53 25.92 9.68
CA GLY A 126 -7.56 24.66 10.43
C GLY A 126 -8.28 23.54 9.68
N CYS A 127 -7.61 22.40 9.51
CA CYS A 127 -8.23 21.17 9.02
C CYS A 127 -8.81 20.41 10.22
N ARG A 128 -10.13 20.23 10.25
CA ARG A 128 -10.79 19.34 11.21
C ARG A 128 -11.07 18.00 10.51
N SER A 129 -10.49 16.92 11.01
CA SER A 129 -10.80 15.57 10.55
C SER A 129 -12.10 15.10 11.20
N SER A 130 -13.06 14.65 10.40
CA SER A 130 -14.22 13.90 10.89
C SER A 130 -14.30 12.57 10.16
N THR A 131 -14.39 11.49 10.93
CA THR A 131 -14.62 10.13 10.43
C THR A 131 -16.11 9.87 10.43
N GLY A 132 -16.75 9.95 9.26
CA GLY A 132 -18.10 9.45 9.06
C GLY A 132 -18.04 8.08 8.42
N VAL A 133 -18.49 7.04 9.13
CA VAL A 133 -18.83 5.75 8.52
C VAL A 133 -20.27 5.87 8.05
N GLU A 134 -20.51 5.99 6.74
CA GLU A 134 -21.85 6.00 6.20
C GLU A 134 -22.30 4.54 6.00
N GLU A 135 -23.21 4.09 6.88
CA GLU A 135 -23.83 2.76 6.81
C GLU A 135 -24.80 2.70 5.62
N PRO A 136 -24.76 1.66 4.77
CA PRO A 136 -25.66 1.57 3.63
C PRO A 136 -27.10 1.39 4.10
N ARG A 137 -27.95 2.39 3.83
CA ARG A 137 -29.40 2.31 4.04
C ARG A 137 -29.97 1.15 3.23
N SER A 138 -30.56 0.17 3.91
CA SER A 138 -31.32 -0.91 3.29
C SER A 138 -32.47 -0.34 2.45
N ALA A 139 -32.43 -0.57 1.13
CA ALA A 139 -33.57 -0.31 0.27
C ALA A 139 -34.69 -1.31 0.60
N ARG A 140 -35.73 -0.82 1.26
CA ARG A 140 -37.01 -1.51 1.39
C ARG A 140 -37.79 -1.30 0.09
N ARG A 141 -37.99 -2.34 -0.71
CA ARG A 141 -39.27 -2.62 -1.40
C ARG A 141 -39.25 -3.98 -2.06
#